data_AF-A0A3D3GAT1-F1
#
_entry.id   AF-A0A3D3GAT1-F1
#
_cell.length_a   1.000
_cell.length_b   1.000
_cell.length_c   1.000
_cell.angle_alpha   90.00
_cell.angle_beta   90.00
_cell.angle_gamma   90.00
#
_symmetry.space_group_name_H-M   'P 1'
#
loop_
_entity.id
_entity.type
_entity.pdbx_description
1 polymer ?
#
loop_
_entity_poly.entity_id
_entity_poly.type
_entity_poly.pdbx_seq_one_letter_code
_entity_poly.pdbx_strand_id
1 'polypeptide(L)'
;MKQFTFCAVLVAIFLAPLQSGWAAPSQNCVIEHAILELKGDTSHFRNSGYFIKVSDEVHRRLAMKLKDHGVTKQLAGDIRRVGKKDLAFDLNSLKPAKMNELLEEGRRKVSELYYFTSGAGLWSRGGGQVKALIPFNIKDLLKAADYDKLVASGAIASASSPEDVLKLAYGTSDLPAAIVRNGTTVENHAAELVSKHQKVLEKLIAQARQNPRSMNPIDIKLSNVAINSERSNTYIPFDIWTSEQTHDAIRTYLSEFKSGFKKKIFHDDPVHDAKIKNAIQKYLKESDTRGETHVFGFQEGYHALDQATGAPVRETPLIGEGAGMAKDYLEKSGRAAELKRMGKKTWVFENIEVVTDLPLAMGAHSKTRKPVSVILVPQKEGYSGGSPFLVPKGSGHNLELHEMSALPKAFAEGNEFFNSNTIFQSLELPPPSNIGFEVKTFNGRKVVRVKMNAGDVTLDAPTAGIGGRIGVEYENFKNYKEFGQNGSKLIDTFRDIWARDVAVAH
;
A
#
# COMPACT_ATOMS: atom_id res chain seq x y z
N MET A 1 -36.40 -17.27 47.91
CA MET A 1 -35.75 -17.11 49.23
C MET A 1 -34.93 -18.38 49.48
N LYS A 2 -33.59 -18.26 49.50
CA LYS A 2 -32.53 -19.25 49.84
C LYS A 2 -32.51 -20.56 49.00
N GLN A 3 -31.69 -20.73 47.95
CA GLN A 3 -30.22 -20.87 47.81
C GLN A 3 -29.56 -22.10 48.49
N PHE A 4 -28.73 -22.77 47.67
CA PHE A 4 -27.56 -23.63 47.86
C PHE A 4 -27.72 -25.17 47.76
N THR A 5 -26.81 -26.01 47.24
CA THR A 5 -25.86 -26.06 46.08
C THR A 5 -25.31 -27.51 46.04
N PHE A 6 -24.72 -27.91 44.90
CA PHE A 6 -23.43 -28.63 44.74
C PHE A 6 -23.38 -30.14 44.34
N CYS A 7 -22.62 -30.35 43.24
CA CYS A 7 -21.80 -31.49 42.76
C CYS A 7 -22.46 -32.83 42.31
N ALA A 8 -22.32 -33.26 41.03
CA ALA A 8 -21.16 -33.89 40.34
C ALA A 8 -21.02 -35.40 40.70
N VAL A 9 -20.72 -36.41 39.86
CA VAL A 9 -20.15 -36.55 38.50
C VAL A 9 -20.07 -38.08 38.15
N LEU A 10 -19.75 -38.43 36.88
CA LEU A 10 -19.25 -39.73 36.30
C LEU A 10 -20.28 -40.87 36.02
N VAL A 11 -20.52 -41.41 34.80
CA VAL A 11 -19.72 -41.89 33.62
C VAL A 11 -19.43 -43.40 33.64
N ALA A 12 -19.92 -44.11 32.62
CA ALA A 12 -19.29 -45.21 31.86
C ALA A 12 -20.29 -45.62 30.73
N ILE A 13 -20.06 -45.49 29.42
CA ILE A 13 -19.01 -45.94 28.47
C ILE A 13 -19.32 -47.30 27.77
N PHE A 14 -19.31 -47.22 26.42
CA PHE A 14 -19.13 -48.22 25.34
C PHE A 14 -20.24 -49.22 24.98
N LEU A 15 -20.78 -49.16 23.75
CA LEU A 15 -20.23 -49.72 22.50
C LEU A 15 -21.08 -49.31 21.27
N ALA A 16 -20.42 -48.89 20.18
CA ALA A 16 -20.99 -48.78 18.82
C ALA A 16 -20.89 -50.16 18.10
N PRO A 17 -21.48 -50.39 16.89
CA PRO A 17 -20.87 -49.86 15.64
C PRO A 17 -21.78 -49.66 14.37
N LEU A 18 -21.28 -48.84 13.42
CA LEU A 18 -21.43 -48.85 11.92
C LEU A 18 -22.83 -48.51 11.30
N GLN A 19 -23.02 -47.80 10.17
CA GLN A 19 -22.17 -47.20 9.12
C GLN A 19 -23.04 -46.33 8.16
N SER A 20 -22.37 -45.44 7.40
CA SER A 20 -22.71 -44.84 6.10
C SER A 20 -23.10 -43.35 6.05
N GLY A 21 -22.43 -42.64 5.13
CA GLY A 21 -22.63 -41.23 4.79
C GLY A 21 -21.34 -40.41 4.79
N TRP A 22 -20.43 -40.68 3.86
CA TRP A 22 -19.25 -39.83 3.63
C TRP A 22 -19.69 -38.45 3.12
N ALA A 23 -19.72 -37.47 4.00
CA ALA A 23 -19.55 -36.06 3.64
C ALA A 23 -18.10 -35.71 3.91
N ALA A 24 -17.33 -35.45 2.85
CA ALA A 24 -16.00 -34.88 2.99
C ALA A 24 -16.13 -33.56 3.77
N PRO A 25 -15.37 -33.36 4.87
CA PRO A 25 -15.37 -32.07 5.53
C PRO A 25 -14.79 -31.06 4.54
N SER A 26 -15.58 -30.06 4.17
CA SER A 26 -15.11 -28.88 3.48
C SER A 26 -13.94 -28.33 4.30
N GLN A 27 -12.73 -28.44 3.75
CA GLN A 27 -11.54 -27.77 4.25
C GLN A 27 -11.77 -26.26 4.13
N ASN A 28 -12.48 -25.71 5.10
CA ASN A 28 -12.47 -24.28 5.36
C ASN A 28 -11.02 -23.95 5.73
N CYS A 29 -10.39 -23.12 4.91
CA CYS A 29 -9.11 -22.51 5.19
C CYS A 29 -9.29 -21.59 6.40
N VAL A 30 -9.15 -22.15 7.59
CA VAL A 30 -9.15 -21.44 8.87
C VAL A 30 -7.70 -21.35 9.30
N ILE A 31 -7.05 -20.24 8.94
CA ILE A 31 -5.77 -19.85 9.52
C ILE A 31 -6.13 -18.97 10.72
N GLU A 32 -6.38 -19.59 11.88
CA GLU A 32 -6.68 -18.87 13.13
C GLU A 32 -5.45 -18.75 14.03
N HIS A 33 -5.34 -17.56 14.65
CA HIS A 33 -4.62 -17.26 15.90
C HIS A 33 -3.13 -17.64 16.02
N ALA A 34 -2.21 -16.78 15.52
CA ALA A 34 -0.80 -16.86 15.95
C ALA A 34 0.01 -15.54 15.97
N ILE A 35 -0.54 -14.40 15.53
CA ILE A 35 0.22 -13.13 15.51
C ILE A 35 0.22 -12.45 16.89
N LEU A 36 -0.79 -12.70 17.73
CA LEU A 36 -0.93 -12.07 19.04
C LEU A 36 0.15 -12.50 20.08
N GLU A 37 0.93 -13.55 19.83
CA GLU A 37 1.96 -14.07 20.74
C GLU A 37 3.41 -13.67 20.38
N LEU A 38 3.59 -12.82 19.36
CA LEU A 38 4.87 -12.23 18.99
C LEU A 38 5.01 -10.87 19.70
N LYS A 39 5.36 -10.87 20.99
CA LYS A 39 5.48 -9.65 21.81
C LYS A 39 6.93 -9.40 22.25
N GLY A 40 7.53 -8.32 21.75
CA GLY A 40 8.63 -7.61 22.41
C GLY A 40 8.09 -6.48 23.30
N ASP A 41 8.90 -5.97 24.23
CA ASP A 41 8.54 -4.81 25.08
C ASP A 41 8.45 -3.53 24.23
N THR A 42 7.25 -2.98 24.08
CA THR A 42 6.94 -1.83 23.19
C THR A 42 6.73 -0.50 23.93
N SER A 43 6.99 -0.47 25.25
CA SER A 43 6.62 0.65 26.13
C SER A 43 7.37 1.98 25.93
N HIS A 44 8.37 2.03 25.03
CA HIS A 44 9.25 3.20 24.85
C HIS A 44 9.08 4.02 23.55
N PHE A 45 8.15 3.68 22.66
CA PHE A 45 8.15 4.29 21.32
C PHE A 45 6.92 5.15 21.06
N ARG A 46 6.93 6.37 21.61
CA ARG A 46 6.05 7.44 21.12
C ARG A 46 6.65 8.07 19.86
N ASN A 47 5.89 7.96 18.76
CA ASN A 47 5.87 8.81 17.57
C ASN A 47 6.99 8.77 16.51
N SER A 48 8.03 7.93 16.64
CA SER A 48 9.11 7.92 15.63
C SER A 48 9.84 6.59 15.40
N GLY A 49 9.27 5.45 15.80
CA GLY A 49 9.99 4.16 15.84
C GLY A 49 10.75 3.83 14.55
N TYR A 50 12.02 3.42 14.69
CA TYR A 50 12.78 2.72 13.66
C TYR A 50 12.51 1.21 13.74
N PHE A 51 12.98 0.46 12.74
CA PHE A 51 12.81 -0.99 12.63
C PHE A 51 13.24 -1.72 13.91
N ILE A 52 12.37 -2.58 14.42
CA ILE A 52 12.69 -3.48 15.53
C ILE A 52 13.17 -4.78 14.92
N LYS A 53 14.45 -5.11 15.11
CA LYS A 53 14.96 -6.42 14.71
C LYS A 53 14.28 -7.51 15.54
N VAL A 54 13.66 -8.48 14.87
CA VAL A 54 13.03 -9.60 15.57
C VAL A 54 14.06 -10.59 16.11
N SER A 55 13.70 -11.32 17.16
CA SER A 55 14.56 -12.32 17.79
C SER A 55 14.75 -13.57 16.91
N ASP A 56 15.77 -14.38 17.20
CA ASP A 56 15.99 -15.67 16.53
C ASP A 56 14.82 -16.64 16.76
N GLU A 57 14.09 -16.51 17.88
CA GLU A 57 12.87 -17.28 18.17
C GLU A 57 11.73 -16.95 17.20
N VAL A 58 11.57 -15.68 16.85
CA VAL A 58 10.59 -15.27 15.83
C VAL A 58 10.94 -15.86 14.47
N HIS A 59 12.22 -15.81 14.08
CA HIS A 59 12.68 -16.45 12.83
C HIS A 59 12.44 -17.97 12.82
N ARG A 60 12.71 -18.68 13.93
CA ARG A 60 12.42 -20.12 14.04
C ARG A 60 10.94 -20.42 13.86
N ARG A 61 10.05 -19.61 14.44
CA ARG A 61 8.60 -19.76 14.26
C ARG A 61 8.15 -19.52 12.82
N LEU A 62 8.69 -18.52 12.15
CA LEU A 62 8.42 -18.29 10.73
C LEU A 62 8.91 -19.44 9.84
N ALA A 63 10.09 -20.01 10.16
CA ALA A 63 10.62 -21.17 9.45
C ALA A 63 9.73 -22.40 9.58
N MET A 64 9.14 -22.64 10.76
CA MET A 64 8.16 -23.71 10.95
C MET A 64 6.91 -23.46 10.10
N LYS A 65 6.35 -22.24 10.14
CA LYS A 65 5.19 -21.88 9.31
C LYS A 65 5.43 -22.04 7.81
N LEU A 66 6.63 -21.67 7.34
CA LEU A 66 7.00 -21.86 5.94
C LEU A 66 7.00 -23.35 5.55
N LYS A 67 7.50 -24.23 6.43
CA LYS A 67 7.49 -25.68 6.20
C LYS A 67 6.08 -26.26 6.21
N ASP A 68 5.23 -25.78 7.10
CA ASP A 68 3.87 -26.29 7.26
C ASP A 68 2.93 -25.86 6.11
N HIS A 69 3.06 -24.61 5.64
CA HIS A 69 2.11 -24.02 4.70
C HIS A 69 2.64 -23.83 3.27
N GLY A 70 3.96 -23.88 3.07
CA GLY A 70 4.58 -23.58 1.78
C GLY A 70 4.43 -22.11 1.36
N VAL A 71 4.64 -21.85 0.05
CA VAL A 71 4.69 -20.48 -0.51
C VAL A 71 3.52 -20.13 -1.43
N THR A 72 2.68 -21.10 -1.79
CA THR A 72 1.55 -20.91 -2.72
C THR A 72 0.25 -20.92 -1.94
N LYS A 73 -0.60 -19.90 -2.13
CA LYS A 73 -1.95 -19.89 -1.54
C LYS A 73 -2.81 -20.93 -2.28
N GLN A 74 -3.36 -21.90 -1.55
CA GLN A 74 -4.31 -22.84 -2.12
C GLN A 74 -5.68 -22.15 -2.22
N LEU A 75 -6.02 -21.73 -3.44
CA LEU A 75 -7.38 -21.37 -3.80
C LEU A 75 -8.10 -22.64 -4.28
N ALA A 76 -9.08 -23.12 -3.50
CA ALA A 76 -9.90 -24.30 -3.81
C ALA A 76 -11.38 -23.97 -3.60
N GLY A 77 -12.27 -24.71 -4.28
CA GLY A 77 -13.73 -24.51 -4.24
C GLY A 77 -14.30 -23.72 -5.42
N ASP A 78 -15.58 -23.36 -5.32
CA ASP A 78 -16.33 -22.64 -6.36
C ASP A 78 -15.96 -21.14 -6.38
N ILE A 79 -14.75 -20.83 -6.83
CA ILE A 79 -14.21 -19.46 -6.89
C ILE A 79 -14.60 -18.82 -8.20
N ARG A 80 -15.18 -17.62 -8.13
CA ARG A 80 -15.59 -16.84 -9.31
C ARG A 80 -14.81 -15.54 -9.42
N ARG A 81 -14.53 -15.12 -10.66
CA ARG A 81 -13.95 -13.79 -10.93
C ARG A 81 -15.01 -12.69 -10.70
N VAL A 82 -14.56 -11.56 -10.18
CA VAL A 82 -15.39 -10.36 -10.06
C VAL A 82 -15.62 -9.75 -11.45
N GLY A 83 -16.89 -9.51 -11.79
CA GLY A 83 -17.30 -8.74 -12.95
C GLY A 83 -18.13 -7.52 -12.56
N LYS A 84 -18.56 -6.72 -13.55
CA LYS A 84 -19.27 -5.45 -13.32
C LYS A 84 -20.51 -5.56 -12.42
N LYS A 85 -21.27 -6.66 -12.55
CA LYS A 85 -22.48 -6.93 -11.77
C LYS A 85 -22.23 -7.17 -10.27
N ASP A 86 -20.99 -7.42 -9.90
CA ASP A 86 -20.59 -7.75 -8.53
C ASP A 86 -20.11 -6.52 -7.75
N LEU A 87 -19.95 -5.38 -8.44
CA LEU A 87 -19.58 -4.12 -7.83
C LEU A 87 -20.79 -3.50 -7.13
N ALA A 88 -20.58 -2.98 -5.92
CA ALA A 88 -21.62 -2.22 -5.21
C ALA A 88 -21.91 -0.89 -5.91
N PHE A 89 -20.86 -0.26 -6.45
CA PHE A 89 -20.92 0.95 -7.28
C PHE A 89 -19.86 0.84 -8.36
N ASP A 90 -20.12 1.35 -9.55
CA ASP A 90 -19.11 1.57 -10.59
C ASP A 90 -19.02 3.06 -10.87
N LEU A 91 -18.08 3.74 -10.20
CA LEU A 91 -17.91 5.18 -10.23
C LEU A 91 -17.67 5.70 -11.65
N ASN A 92 -17.13 4.88 -12.56
CA ASN A 92 -16.89 5.29 -13.94
C ASN A 92 -18.17 5.33 -14.80
N SER A 93 -19.24 4.66 -14.37
CA SER A 93 -20.51 4.58 -15.11
C SER A 93 -21.69 5.20 -14.36
N LEU A 94 -21.46 5.79 -13.19
CA LEU A 94 -22.51 6.47 -12.42
C LEU A 94 -23.02 7.71 -13.16
N LYS A 95 -24.36 7.83 -13.20
CA LYS A 95 -25.02 9.07 -13.63
C LYS A 95 -24.64 10.23 -12.67
N PRO A 96 -24.56 11.48 -13.16
CA PRO A 96 -24.18 12.64 -12.33
C PRO A 96 -24.99 12.80 -11.04
N ALA A 97 -26.31 12.54 -11.07
CA ALA A 97 -27.15 12.63 -9.88
C ALA A 97 -26.74 11.62 -8.79
N LYS A 98 -26.39 10.39 -9.18
CA LYS A 98 -25.95 9.36 -8.22
C LYS A 98 -24.54 9.65 -7.71
N MET A 99 -23.67 10.17 -8.59
CA MET A 99 -22.34 10.65 -8.22
C MET A 99 -22.44 11.73 -7.13
N ASN A 100 -23.31 12.72 -7.33
CA ASN A 100 -23.56 13.79 -6.36
C ASN A 100 -24.11 13.26 -5.04
N GLU A 101 -25.02 12.27 -5.06
CA GLU A 101 -25.50 11.63 -3.82
C GLU A 101 -24.36 10.99 -3.02
N LEU A 102 -23.45 10.30 -3.69
CA LEU A 102 -22.27 9.72 -3.03
C LEU A 102 -21.33 10.81 -2.52
N LEU A 103 -21.10 11.87 -3.28
CA LEU A 103 -20.29 13.02 -2.84
C LEU A 103 -20.85 13.67 -1.57
N GLU A 104 -22.16 13.93 -1.50
CA GLU A 104 -22.80 14.50 -0.31
C GLU A 104 -22.76 13.56 0.89
N GLU A 105 -22.98 12.26 0.67
CA GLU A 105 -22.78 11.25 1.72
C GLU A 105 -21.35 11.27 2.24
N GLY A 106 -20.38 11.28 1.32
CA GLY A 106 -18.97 11.35 1.61
C GLY A 106 -18.56 12.55 2.42
N ARG A 107 -19.05 13.74 2.04
CA ARG A 107 -18.82 15.00 2.75
C ARG A 107 -19.30 14.95 4.20
N ARG A 108 -20.42 14.27 4.47
CA ARG A 108 -20.91 14.06 5.84
C ARG A 108 -20.08 13.07 6.64
N LYS A 109 -19.40 12.14 5.95
CA LYS A 109 -18.72 10.98 6.57
C LYS A 109 -17.21 11.10 6.63
N VAL A 110 -16.60 12.00 5.85
CA VAL A 110 -15.14 12.17 5.80
C VAL A 110 -14.56 12.59 7.16
N SER A 111 -15.37 13.18 8.04
CA SER A 111 -14.99 13.50 9.42
C SER A 111 -14.64 12.27 10.27
N GLU A 112 -15.18 11.11 9.93
CA GLU A 112 -14.94 9.82 10.59
C GLU A 112 -13.65 9.12 10.09
N LEU A 113 -12.96 9.72 9.11
CA LEU A 113 -11.85 9.09 8.39
C LEU A 113 -10.49 9.30 9.08
N TYR A 114 -9.66 8.27 9.03
CA TYR A 114 -8.22 8.30 9.22
C TYR A 114 -7.53 7.92 7.91
N TYR A 115 -6.62 8.75 7.41
CA TYR A 115 -5.94 8.49 6.14
C TYR A 115 -4.55 7.90 6.39
N PHE A 116 -4.33 6.68 5.92
CA PHE A 116 -3.07 5.98 6.05
C PHE A 116 -2.51 5.65 4.67
N THR A 117 -1.21 5.85 4.47
CA THR A 117 -0.58 5.50 3.20
C THR A 117 0.77 4.85 3.37
N SER A 118 1.14 3.93 2.47
CA SER A 118 2.44 3.24 2.54
C SER A 118 3.47 3.85 1.60
N GLY A 119 4.45 4.54 2.19
CA GLY A 119 5.75 4.88 1.59
C GLY A 119 6.86 3.88 1.97
N ALA A 120 6.51 2.74 2.57
CA ALA A 120 7.43 1.72 3.06
C ALA A 120 7.86 0.69 1.99
N GLY A 121 7.29 0.76 0.78
CA GLY A 121 7.72 -0.09 -0.33
C GLY A 121 9.23 0.05 -0.56
N LEU A 122 9.93 -1.07 -0.43
CA LEU A 122 11.38 -1.17 -0.64
C LEU A 122 11.83 -0.48 -1.93
N TRP A 123 13.09 -0.08 -1.92
CA TRP A 123 13.95 0.20 -3.05
C TRP A 123 13.48 -0.39 -4.39
N SER A 124 13.76 0.38 -5.44
CA SER A 124 13.66 -0.01 -6.84
C SER A 124 12.24 -0.23 -7.34
N ARG A 125 11.64 0.88 -7.75
CA ARG A 125 11.48 0.97 -9.20
C ARG A 125 12.01 2.32 -9.69
N GLY A 126 12.87 2.29 -10.71
CA GLY A 126 13.60 3.49 -11.18
C GLY A 126 14.93 3.82 -10.46
N GLY A 127 15.55 2.86 -9.76
CA GLY A 127 16.97 2.97 -9.42
C GLY A 127 17.34 3.83 -8.21
N GLY A 128 16.80 3.51 -7.04
CA GLY A 128 17.27 4.05 -5.75
C GLY A 128 16.55 5.31 -5.24
N GLN A 129 15.59 5.85 -5.99
CA GLN A 129 14.85 7.04 -5.57
C GLN A 129 13.62 6.70 -4.72
N VAL A 130 13.30 7.57 -3.75
CA VAL A 130 12.10 7.41 -2.91
C VAL A 130 10.88 7.83 -3.72
N LYS A 131 10.06 6.85 -4.12
CA LYS A 131 8.87 7.04 -4.97
C LYS A 131 7.93 8.16 -4.48
N ALA A 132 7.77 8.27 -3.17
CA ALA A 132 6.97 9.30 -2.50
C ALA A 132 7.38 10.74 -2.84
N LEU A 133 8.63 10.93 -3.28
CA LEU A 133 9.26 12.24 -3.50
C LEU A 133 9.42 12.58 -5.00
N ILE A 134 9.06 11.66 -5.90
CA ILE A 134 9.11 11.87 -7.34
C ILE A 134 7.88 12.69 -7.76
N PRO A 135 8.05 13.86 -8.40
CA PRO A 135 6.92 14.63 -8.91
C PRO A 135 6.14 13.85 -9.97
N PHE A 136 4.80 13.87 -9.91
CA PHE A 136 3.97 13.23 -10.92
C PHE A 136 4.15 13.88 -12.29
N ASN A 137 4.20 15.21 -12.36
CA ASN A 137 4.43 15.97 -13.59
C ASN A 137 5.90 16.09 -14.00
N ILE A 138 6.80 15.17 -13.58
CA ILE A 138 8.24 15.30 -13.82
C ILE A 138 8.62 15.56 -15.29
N LYS A 139 7.84 15.03 -16.24
CA LYS A 139 8.04 15.26 -17.68
C LYS A 139 7.84 16.72 -18.07
N ASP A 140 6.87 17.41 -17.49
CA ASP A 140 6.56 18.81 -17.79
C ASP A 140 7.53 19.77 -17.08
N LEU A 141 8.22 19.29 -16.05
CA LEU A 141 9.17 20.08 -15.25
C LEU A 141 10.60 20.07 -15.83
N LEU A 142 10.89 19.13 -16.72
CA LEU A 142 12.20 18.94 -17.34
C LEU A 142 12.15 19.24 -18.84
N LYS A 143 13.31 19.58 -19.41
CA LYS A 143 13.45 19.62 -20.88
C LYS A 143 13.30 18.20 -21.43
N ALA A 144 12.80 18.04 -22.65
CA ALA A 144 12.60 16.72 -23.27
C ALA A 144 13.85 15.82 -23.20
N ALA A 145 15.03 16.35 -23.56
CA ALA A 145 16.28 15.61 -23.48
C ALA A 145 16.68 15.20 -22.05
N ASP A 146 16.37 16.03 -21.05
CA ASP A 146 16.62 15.71 -19.63
C ASP A 146 15.65 14.62 -19.14
N TYR A 147 14.40 14.66 -19.59
CA TYR A 147 13.42 13.62 -19.29
C TYR A 147 13.80 12.27 -19.94
N ASP A 148 14.22 12.26 -21.20
CA ASP A 148 14.70 11.04 -21.87
C ASP A 148 15.91 10.45 -21.15
N LYS A 149 16.84 11.31 -20.70
CA LYS A 149 17.99 10.92 -19.88
C LYS A 149 17.57 10.36 -18.52
N LEU A 150 16.54 10.91 -17.88
CA LEU A 150 15.98 10.41 -16.64
C LEU A 150 15.35 9.02 -16.83
N VAL A 151 14.58 8.82 -17.90
CA VAL A 151 14.00 7.51 -18.24
C VAL A 151 15.09 6.47 -18.48
N ALA A 152 16.10 6.79 -19.30
CA ALA A 152 17.22 5.89 -19.59
C ALA A 152 18.03 5.54 -18.33
N SER A 153 18.39 6.56 -17.54
CA SER A 153 19.13 6.35 -16.28
C SER A 153 18.33 5.52 -15.27
N GLY A 154 17.02 5.72 -15.23
CA GLY A 154 16.12 4.94 -14.40
C GLY A 154 16.04 3.48 -14.80
N ALA A 155 16.01 3.18 -16.11
CA ALA A 155 16.06 1.82 -16.61
C ALA A 155 17.37 1.13 -16.21
N ILE A 156 18.51 1.79 -16.43
CA ILE A 156 19.85 1.27 -16.06
C ILE A 156 19.94 1.01 -14.55
N ALA A 157 19.55 1.98 -13.73
CA ALA A 157 19.68 1.87 -12.28
C ALA A 157 18.66 0.90 -11.64
N SER A 158 17.64 0.46 -12.37
CA SER A 158 16.65 -0.54 -11.90
C SER A 158 16.80 -1.92 -12.54
N ALA A 159 17.82 -2.12 -13.37
CA ALA A 159 18.09 -3.41 -13.99
C ALA A 159 18.39 -4.49 -12.95
N SER A 160 17.92 -5.72 -13.22
CA SER A 160 17.97 -6.84 -12.28
C SER A 160 19.28 -7.63 -12.31
N SER A 161 20.12 -7.44 -13.34
CA SER A 161 21.39 -8.13 -13.50
C SER A 161 22.48 -7.20 -14.02
N PRO A 162 23.77 -7.44 -13.69
CA PRO A 162 24.90 -6.72 -14.29
C PRO A 162 24.87 -6.71 -15.82
N GLU A 163 24.47 -7.80 -16.46
CA GLU A 163 24.37 -7.92 -17.91
C GLU A 163 23.29 -6.99 -18.47
N ASP A 164 22.14 -6.90 -17.83
CA ASP A 164 21.06 -5.99 -18.23
C ASP A 164 21.49 -4.52 -18.08
N VAL A 165 22.22 -4.17 -17.01
CA VAL A 165 22.80 -2.83 -16.83
C VAL A 165 23.66 -2.45 -18.03
N LEU A 166 24.55 -3.35 -18.46
CA LEU A 166 25.49 -3.10 -19.55
C LEU A 166 24.77 -3.04 -20.90
N LYS A 167 23.82 -3.94 -21.17
CA LYS A 167 22.99 -3.90 -22.38
C LYS A 167 22.23 -2.57 -22.49
N LEU A 168 21.64 -2.10 -21.40
CA LEU A 168 20.91 -0.83 -21.37
C LEU A 168 21.84 0.38 -21.51
N ALA A 169 23.04 0.32 -20.92
CA ALA A 169 24.00 1.43 -20.97
C ALA A 169 24.66 1.60 -22.35
N TYR A 170 24.92 0.49 -23.06
CA TYR A 170 25.64 0.50 -24.34
C TYR A 170 24.76 0.27 -25.56
N GLY A 171 23.52 -0.19 -25.37
CA GLY A 171 22.57 -0.42 -26.47
C GLY A 171 22.93 -1.61 -27.36
N THR A 172 23.76 -2.55 -26.88
CA THR A 172 24.19 -3.72 -27.65
C THR A 172 23.84 -5.02 -26.91
N SER A 173 23.39 -6.03 -27.67
CA SER A 173 23.22 -7.40 -27.16
C SER A 173 24.56 -8.07 -26.86
N ASP A 174 25.60 -7.65 -27.59
CA ASP A 174 26.97 -8.12 -27.43
C ASP A 174 27.67 -7.22 -26.42
N LEU A 175 27.93 -7.76 -25.23
CA LEU A 175 28.77 -7.12 -24.23
C LEU A 175 30.12 -6.81 -24.88
N PRO A 176 30.59 -5.55 -24.88
CA PRO A 176 31.84 -5.21 -25.53
C PRO A 176 32.96 -6.11 -25.00
N ALA A 177 33.63 -6.85 -25.90
CA ALA A 177 34.85 -7.61 -25.58
C ALA A 177 35.92 -6.74 -24.88
N ALA A 178 35.77 -5.41 -24.93
CA ALA A 178 36.55 -4.41 -24.22
C ALA A 178 36.38 -4.42 -22.69
N ILE A 179 35.23 -4.83 -22.12
CA ILE A 179 35.01 -4.84 -20.66
C ILE A 179 35.88 -5.91 -20.00
N VAL A 180 36.05 -7.05 -20.66
CA VAL A 180 36.90 -8.17 -20.21
C VAL A 180 38.40 -7.85 -20.36
N ARG A 181 38.79 -6.91 -21.24
CA ARG A 181 40.20 -6.58 -21.53
C ARG A 181 40.87 -5.65 -20.51
N ASN A 182 40.12 -4.95 -19.66
CA ASN A 182 40.66 -3.94 -18.74
C ASN A 182 40.78 -4.39 -17.27
N GLY A 183 40.66 -5.69 -16.98
CA GLY A 183 40.84 -6.21 -15.61
C GLY A 183 39.69 -5.91 -14.63
N THR A 184 38.65 -5.19 -15.06
CA THR A 184 37.41 -4.96 -14.30
C THR A 184 36.41 -6.08 -14.57
N THR A 185 35.80 -6.65 -13.53
CA THR A 185 34.74 -7.64 -13.72
C THR A 185 33.45 -6.98 -14.22
N VAL A 186 32.56 -7.77 -14.84
CA VAL A 186 31.24 -7.33 -15.32
C VAL A 186 30.42 -6.71 -14.17
N GLU A 187 30.49 -7.31 -12.99
CA GLU A 187 29.78 -6.88 -11.79
C GLU A 187 30.26 -5.51 -11.29
N ASN A 188 31.58 -5.31 -11.23
CA ASN A 188 32.16 -4.05 -10.76
C ASN A 188 31.83 -2.91 -11.72
N HIS A 189 31.95 -3.15 -13.03
CA HIS A 189 31.63 -2.15 -14.04
C HIS A 189 30.13 -1.80 -14.07
N ALA A 190 29.26 -2.81 -13.92
CA ALA A 190 27.82 -2.58 -13.77
C ALA A 190 27.49 -1.77 -12.51
N ALA A 191 28.12 -2.07 -11.37
CA ALA A 191 27.93 -1.31 -10.13
C ALA A 191 28.36 0.16 -10.27
N GLU A 192 29.48 0.44 -10.95
CA GLU A 192 29.92 1.79 -11.26
C GLU A 192 28.91 2.55 -12.13
N LEU A 193 28.38 1.90 -13.17
CA LEU A 193 27.34 2.49 -14.01
C LEU A 193 26.06 2.78 -13.24
N VAL A 194 25.58 1.84 -12.41
CA VAL A 194 24.42 2.05 -11.54
C VAL A 194 24.64 3.27 -10.64
N SER A 195 25.79 3.36 -9.96
CA SER A 195 26.13 4.50 -9.09
C SER A 195 26.16 5.83 -9.85
N LYS A 196 26.76 5.84 -11.05
CA LYS A 196 26.79 7.02 -11.93
C LYS A 196 25.38 7.45 -12.34
N HIS A 197 24.52 6.52 -12.74
CA HIS A 197 23.16 6.82 -13.18
C HIS A 197 22.24 7.20 -12.02
N GLN A 198 22.47 6.69 -10.81
CA GLN A 198 21.79 7.15 -9.58
C GLN A 198 22.05 8.64 -9.32
N LYS A 199 23.30 9.10 -9.42
CA LYS A 199 23.63 10.53 -9.28
C LYS A 199 22.96 11.41 -10.34
N VAL A 200 22.82 10.89 -11.56
CA VAL A 200 22.08 11.58 -12.63
C VAL A 200 20.60 11.72 -12.26
N LEU A 201 19.98 10.64 -11.76
CA LEU A 201 18.58 10.66 -11.33
C LEU A 201 18.35 11.66 -10.19
N GLU A 202 19.20 11.64 -9.16
CA GLU A 202 19.14 12.57 -8.03
C GLU A 202 19.18 14.02 -8.51
N LYS A 203 20.12 14.36 -9.41
CA LYS A 203 20.25 15.71 -9.96
C LYS A 203 18.99 16.15 -10.70
N LEU A 204 18.45 15.29 -11.57
CA LEU A 204 17.29 15.61 -12.40
C LEU A 204 16.01 15.74 -11.57
N ILE A 205 15.82 14.86 -10.57
CA ILE A 205 14.69 14.95 -9.64
C ILE A 205 14.81 16.19 -8.77
N ALA A 206 16.00 16.51 -8.26
CA ALA A 206 16.23 17.73 -7.49
C ALA A 206 15.92 18.99 -8.32
N GLN A 207 16.34 19.03 -9.59
CA GLN A 207 15.98 20.10 -10.52
C GLN A 207 14.46 20.21 -10.71
N ALA A 208 13.77 19.09 -10.94
CA ALA A 208 12.31 19.09 -11.08
C ALA A 208 11.60 19.58 -9.80
N ARG A 209 12.10 19.21 -8.61
CA ARG A 209 11.55 19.60 -7.30
C ARG A 209 11.68 21.09 -6.99
N GLN A 210 12.64 21.80 -7.60
CA GLN A 210 12.79 23.24 -7.43
C GLN A 210 11.70 24.05 -8.13
N ASN A 211 10.95 23.44 -9.06
CA ASN A 211 9.87 24.12 -9.75
C ASN A 211 8.66 24.31 -8.80
N PRO A 212 8.08 25.52 -8.70
CA PRO A 212 6.86 25.77 -7.91
C PRO A 212 5.67 24.87 -8.26
N ARG A 213 5.55 24.41 -9.50
CA ARG A 213 4.49 23.51 -9.97
C ARG A 213 4.77 22.03 -9.67
N SER A 214 5.89 21.72 -8.99
CA SER A 214 6.26 20.35 -8.67
C SER A 214 5.34 19.76 -7.61
N MET A 215 4.63 18.70 -8.01
CA MET A 215 3.65 18.01 -7.17
C MET A 215 3.98 16.52 -7.11
N ASN A 216 4.44 16.07 -5.94
CA ASN A 216 4.69 14.67 -5.64
C ASN A 216 3.51 14.05 -4.87
N PRO A 217 3.52 12.72 -4.63
CA PRO A 217 2.45 12.06 -3.92
C PRO A 217 2.11 12.62 -2.53
N ILE A 218 3.11 13.05 -1.76
CA ILE A 218 2.90 13.62 -0.43
C ILE A 218 2.15 14.95 -0.54
N ASP A 219 2.53 15.80 -1.51
CA ASP A 219 1.86 17.09 -1.73
C ASP A 219 0.36 16.90 -2.00
N ILE A 220 0.01 16.00 -2.91
CA ILE A 220 -1.39 15.79 -3.29
C ILE A 220 -2.18 15.23 -2.11
N LYS A 221 -1.65 14.24 -1.39
CA LYS A 221 -2.34 13.64 -0.24
C LYS A 221 -2.53 14.63 0.92
N LEU A 222 -1.51 15.44 1.22
CA LEU A 222 -1.60 16.48 2.25
C LEU A 222 -2.60 17.58 1.87
N SER A 223 -2.60 18.04 0.62
CA SER A 223 -3.61 19.00 0.15
C SER A 223 -5.03 18.41 0.23
N ASN A 224 -5.20 17.15 -0.20
CA ASN A 224 -6.48 16.47 -0.15
C ASN A 224 -7.01 16.34 1.29
N VAL A 225 -6.18 15.92 2.25
CA VAL A 225 -6.60 15.80 3.65
C VAL A 225 -6.84 17.17 4.30
N ALA A 226 -6.05 18.19 3.95
CA ALA A 226 -6.21 19.54 4.48
C ALA A 226 -7.52 20.19 4.03
N ILE A 227 -7.83 20.14 2.74
CA ILE A 227 -9.09 20.66 2.17
C ILE A 227 -10.30 19.97 2.81
N ASN A 228 -10.25 18.64 2.93
CA ASN A 228 -11.34 17.89 3.53
C ASN A 228 -11.46 18.14 5.05
N SER A 229 -10.34 18.40 5.74
CA SER A 229 -10.36 18.77 7.16
C SER A 229 -11.02 20.13 7.38
N GLU A 230 -10.65 21.14 6.57
CA GLU A 230 -11.27 22.46 6.62
C GLU A 230 -12.77 22.38 6.32
N ARG A 231 -13.14 21.65 5.26
CA ARG A 231 -14.53 21.52 4.84
C ARG A 231 -15.42 20.81 5.87
N SER A 232 -14.90 19.76 6.50
CA SER A 232 -15.64 18.98 7.50
C SER A 232 -15.54 19.56 8.92
N ASN A 233 -14.82 20.69 9.07
CA ASN A 233 -14.53 21.32 10.37
C ASN A 233 -13.99 20.31 11.40
N THR A 234 -13.15 19.37 10.95
CA THR A 234 -12.51 18.40 11.83
C THR A 234 -11.13 18.05 11.29
N TYR A 235 -10.18 17.81 12.19
CA TYR A 235 -8.87 17.34 11.80
C TYR A 235 -8.95 15.88 11.33
N ILE A 236 -8.60 15.61 10.08
CA ILE A 236 -8.46 14.25 9.53
C ILE A 236 -6.99 13.83 9.68
N PRO A 237 -6.66 12.87 10.57
CA PRO A 237 -5.29 12.44 10.78
C PRO A 237 -4.75 11.77 9.51
N PHE A 238 -3.48 12.04 9.21
CA PHE A 238 -2.78 11.51 8.05
C PHE A 238 -1.41 10.97 8.46
N ASP A 239 -1.20 9.67 8.29
CA ASP A 239 0.06 9.02 8.60
C ASP A 239 0.64 8.32 7.35
N ILE A 240 1.94 8.51 7.14
CA ILE A 240 2.73 7.82 6.12
C ILE A 240 3.52 6.71 6.79
N TRP A 241 3.20 5.47 6.45
CA TRP A 241 4.00 4.32 6.84
C TRP A 241 5.32 4.33 6.10
N THR A 242 6.43 4.41 6.81
CA THR A 242 7.78 4.49 6.24
C THR A 242 8.60 3.26 6.59
N SER A 243 9.61 2.97 5.77
CA SER A 243 10.61 1.92 6.00
C SER A 243 11.93 2.52 6.50
N GLU A 244 12.87 1.71 7.00
CA GLU A 244 14.22 2.18 7.35
C GLU A 244 14.85 2.99 6.21
N GLN A 245 14.61 2.56 4.97
CA GLN A 245 15.19 3.17 3.78
C GLN A 245 14.46 4.44 3.31
N THR A 246 13.22 4.68 3.75
CA THR A 246 12.40 5.81 3.29
C THR A 246 12.07 6.82 4.39
N HIS A 247 12.25 6.44 5.66
CA HIS A 247 11.85 7.24 6.82
C HIS A 247 12.49 8.63 6.82
N ASP A 248 13.81 8.72 6.77
CA ASP A 248 14.50 10.01 6.89
C ASP A 248 14.23 10.94 5.71
N ALA A 249 14.17 10.40 4.50
CA ALA A 249 13.86 11.19 3.32
C ALA A 249 12.44 11.76 3.37
N ILE A 250 11.45 10.95 3.77
CA ILE A 250 10.06 11.38 3.91
C ILE A 250 9.91 12.37 5.07
N ARG A 251 10.51 12.09 6.22
CA ARG A 251 10.49 12.98 7.40
C ARG A 251 11.12 14.34 7.07
N THR A 252 12.26 14.34 6.41
CA THR A 252 12.94 15.57 5.96
C THR A 252 12.04 16.34 4.99
N TYR A 253 11.43 15.64 4.03
CA TYR A 253 10.53 16.26 3.07
C TYR A 253 9.30 16.89 3.73
N LEU A 254 8.70 16.26 4.73
CA LEU A 254 7.55 16.82 5.45
C LEU A 254 7.91 18.14 6.16
N SER A 255 9.13 18.24 6.72
CA SER A 255 9.65 19.48 7.29
C SER A 255 9.87 20.57 6.23
N GLU A 256 10.46 20.20 5.09
CA GLU A 256 10.63 21.10 3.92
C GLU A 256 9.27 21.57 3.38
N PHE A 257 8.29 20.68 3.28
CA PHE A 257 6.94 21.01 2.83
C PHE A 257 6.29 22.01 3.78
N LYS A 258 6.33 21.76 5.09
CA LYS A 258 5.76 22.64 6.12
C LYS A 258 6.29 24.07 6.02
N SER A 259 7.59 24.23 5.74
CA SER A 259 8.22 25.55 5.60
C SER A 259 8.11 26.15 4.19
N GLY A 260 7.89 25.32 3.17
CA GLY A 260 7.99 25.70 1.75
C GLY A 260 6.68 25.72 0.96
N PHE A 261 5.57 25.15 1.44
CA PHE A 261 4.35 24.93 0.65
C PHE A 261 3.76 26.23 0.06
N LYS A 262 3.95 27.38 0.72
CA LYS A 262 3.47 28.68 0.21
C LYS A 262 4.07 29.08 -1.14
N LYS A 263 5.28 28.58 -1.45
CA LYS A 263 5.98 28.81 -2.72
C LYS A 263 5.46 27.91 -3.84
N LYS A 264 4.72 26.84 -3.52
CA LYS A 264 4.16 25.93 -4.52
C LYS A 264 2.94 26.53 -5.22
N ILE A 265 2.61 26.01 -6.40
CA ILE A 265 1.39 26.34 -7.16
C ILE A 265 0.58 25.04 -7.26
N PHE A 266 -0.46 24.94 -6.42
CA PHE A 266 -1.36 23.79 -6.37
C PHE A 266 -2.41 23.85 -7.47
N HIS A 267 -2.89 25.05 -7.81
CA HIS A 267 -3.90 25.29 -8.83
C HIS A 267 -3.53 26.50 -9.71
N ASP A 268 -3.94 26.49 -10.98
CA ASP A 268 -3.64 27.57 -11.93
C ASP A 268 -4.44 28.84 -11.67
N ASP A 269 -5.72 28.70 -11.28
CA ASP A 269 -6.53 29.79 -10.72
C ASP A 269 -5.96 30.26 -9.35
N PRO A 270 -5.52 31.53 -9.23
CA PRO A 270 -4.96 32.08 -7.99
C PRO A 270 -5.94 32.07 -6.81
N VAL A 271 -7.25 32.15 -7.06
CA VAL A 271 -8.27 32.12 -6.01
C VAL A 271 -8.37 30.73 -5.40
N HIS A 272 -8.42 29.69 -6.24
CA HIS A 272 -8.40 28.31 -5.77
C HIS A 272 -7.07 27.97 -5.09
N ASP A 273 -5.94 28.38 -5.66
CA ASP A 273 -4.62 28.16 -5.08
C ASP A 273 -4.48 28.79 -3.68
N ALA A 274 -4.97 30.03 -3.50
CA ALA A 274 -5.00 30.70 -2.21
C ALA A 274 -5.85 29.95 -1.18
N LYS A 275 -7.03 29.45 -1.57
CA LYS A 275 -7.89 28.64 -0.70
C LYS A 275 -7.23 27.32 -0.29
N ILE A 276 -6.60 26.61 -1.23
CA ILE A 276 -5.87 25.37 -0.96
C ILE A 276 -4.72 25.63 0.02
N LYS A 277 -3.93 26.68 -0.19
CA LYS A 277 -2.85 27.08 0.73
C LYS A 277 -3.37 27.44 2.12
N ASN A 278 -4.52 28.10 2.21
CA ASN A 278 -5.15 28.39 3.49
C ASN A 278 -5.57 27.11 4.23
N ALA A 279 -6.17 26.15 3.53
CA ALA A 279 -6.51 24.84 4.07
C ALA A 279 -5.28 24.13 4.64
N ILE A 280 -4.21 24.06 3.86
CA ILE A 280 -2.93 23.45 4.26
C ILE A 280 -2.35 24.17 5.48
N GLN A 281 -2.35 25.51 5.49
CA GLN A 281 -1.84 26.30 6.61
C GLN A 281 -2.60 26.02 7.92
N LYS A 282 -3.94 25.95 7.85
CA LYS A 282 -4.80 25.61 9.00
C LYS A 282 -4.54 24.18 9.47
N TYR A 283 -4.46 23.24 8.52
CA TYR A 283 -4.19 21.84 8.81
C TYR A 283 -2.84 21.66 9.52
N LEU A 284 -1.76 22.25 9.00
CA LEU A 284 -0.43 22.16 9.60
C LEU A 284 -0.37 22.80 11.00
N LYS A 285 -1.08 23.91 11.23
CA LYS A 285 -1.19 24.54 12.56
C LYS A 285 -1.90 23.62 13.56
N GLU A 286 -2.98 22.98 13.14
CA GLU A 286 -3.70 22.01 13.97
C GLU A 286 -2.84 20.77 14.24
N SER A 287 -2.10 20.30 13.23
CA SER A 287 -1.11 19.22 13.34
C SER A 287 -0.06 19.52 14.40
N ASP A 288 0.50 20.73 14.39
CA ASP A 288 1.48 21.18 15.37
C ASP A 288 0.92 21.22 16.79
N THR A 289 -0.33 21.69 16.94
CA THR A 289 -1.03 21.74 18.22
C THR A 289 -1.22 20.34 18.80
N ARG A 290 -1.35 19.33 17.93
CA ARG A 290 -1.53 17.92 18.29
C ARG A 290 -0.22 17.15 18.41
N GLY A 291 0.92 17.72 18.00
CA GLY A 291 2.21 17.03 17.98
C GLY A 291 2.30 15.92 16.92
N GLU A 292 1.59 16.08 15.81
CA GLU A 292 1.52 15.10 14.72
C GLU A 292 2.76 15.18 13.82
N THR A 293 3.43 14.05 13.61
CA THR A 293 4.64 13.96 12.77
C THR A 293 4.33 13.58 11.32
N HIS A 294 3.14 13.01 11.07
CA HIS A 294 2.73 12.35 9.82
C HIS A 294 3.59 11.16 9.41
N VAL A 295 4.54 10.74 10.24
CA VAL A 295 5.42 9.60 9.97
C VAL A 295 5.10 8.49 10.94
N PHE A 296 4.72 7.34 10.39
CA PHE A 296 4.54 6.10 11.12
C PHE A 296 5.67 5.14 10.72
N GLY A 297 6.73 5.05 11.54
CA GLY A 297 7.91 4.24 11.21
C GLY A 297 7.97 2.85 11.86
N PHE A 298 7.02 2.54 12.75
CA PHE A 298 7.07 1.33 13.57
C PHE A 298 6.84 0.08 12.73
N GLN A 299 7.89 -0.73 12.57
CA GLN A 299 7.87 -2.02 11.88
C GLN A 299 8.85 -2.99 12.53
N GLU A 300 8.53 -4.28 12.52
CA GLU A 300 9.46 -5.35 12.84
C GLU A 300 10.24 -5.74 11.56
N GLY A 301 11.54 -6.01 11.70
CA GLY A 301 12.44 -6.32 10.59
C GLY A 301 12.90 -7.77 10.62
N TYR A 302 12.81 -8.44 9.46
CA TYR A 302 13.09 -9.87 9.29
C TYR A 302 14.18 -10.09 8.25
N HIS A 303 15.06 -11.05 8.50
CA HIS A 303 15.86 -11.61 7.42
C HIS A 303 14.98 -12.52 6.56
N ALA A 304 15.28 -12.59 5.26
CA ALA A 304 14.67 -13.60 4.41
C ALA A 304 15.07 -15.00 4.89
N LEU A 305 14.21 -15.98 4.67
CA LEU A 305 14.49 -17.38 4.98
C LEU A 305 15.03 -18.07 3.73
N ASP A 306 15.96 -18.98 3.88
CA ASP A 306 16.39 -19.84 2.78
C ASP A 306 15.22 -20.76 2.38
N GLN A 307 14.91 -20.86 1.08
CA GLN A 307 13.70 -21.58 0.65
C GLN A 307 13.77 -23.08 0.98
N ALA A 308 14.96 -23.69 0.95
CA ALA A 308 15.13 -25.12 1.15
C ALA A 308 15.19 -25.49 2.64
N THR A 309 15.91 -24.70 3.44
CA THR A 309 16.21 -25.01 4.84
C THR A 309 15.29 -24.30 5.83
N GLY A 310 14.70 -23.17 5.43
CA GLY A 310 13.95 -22.26 6.30
C GLY A 310 14.85 -21.43 7.23
N ALA A 311 16.18 -21.57 7.15
CA ALA A 311 17.10 -20.84 8.01
C ALA A 311 17.15 -19.34 7.64
N PRO A 312 17.26 -18.43 8.62
CA PRO A 312 17.39 -17.01 8.32
C PRO A 312 18.71 -16.72 7.60
N VAL A 313 18.60 -15.95 6.53
CA VAL A 313 19.70 -15.57 5.66
C VAL A 313 20.23 -14.20 6.11
N ARG A 314 21.23 -14.19 6.98
CA ARG A 314 21.67 -12.98 7.69
C ARG A 314 22.30 -11.91 6.79
N GLU A 315 22.76 -12.29 5.60
CA GLU A 315 23.25 -11.34 4.60
C GLU A 315 22.13 -10.54 3.91
N THR A 316 20.85 -10.94 4.06
CA THR A 316 19.72 -10.18 3.51
C THR A 316 19.39 -8.98 4.37
N PRO A 317 18.98 -7.84 3.78
CA PRO A 317 18.51 -6.70 4.55
C PRO A 317 17.29 -7.09 5.39
N LEU A 318 17.14 -6.44 6.54
CA LEU A 318 15.92 -6.56 7.33
C LEU A 318 14.78 -5.89 6.57
N ILE A 319 13.70 -6.63 6.35
CA ILE A 319 12.53 -6.18 5.61
C ILE A 319 11.30 -6.40 6.49
N GLY A 320 10.35 -5.46 6.47
CA GLY A 320 9.09 -5.60 7.18
C GLY A 320 8.17 -6.65 6.56
N GLU A 321 7.14 -7.05 7.27
CA GLU A 321 6.19 -8.08 6.82
C GLU A 321 5.22 -7.57 5.75
N GLY A 322 5.26 -6.28 5.39
CA GLY A 322 4.36 -5.71 4.39
C GLY A 322 3.06 -5.13 4.98
N ALA A 323 2.29 -4.46 4.11
CA ALA A 323 1.22 -3.54 4.49
C ALA A 323 0.05 -4.13 5.28
N GLY A 324 -0.11 -5.45 5.30
CA GLY A 324 -1.10 -6.12 6.15
C GLY A 324 -0.86 -5.89 7.65
N MET A 325 0.39 -5.69 8.06
CA MET A 325 0.75 -5.49 9.48
C MET A 325 0.51 -4.07 10.00
N ALA A 326 0.22 -3.11 9.12
CA ALA A 326 0.04 -1.72 9.53
C ALA A 326 -1.03 -1.56 10.61
N LYS A 327 -2.14 -2.32 10.55
CA LYS A 327 -3.20 -2.27 11.57
C LYS A 327 -2.73 -2.79 12.93
N ASP A 328 -1.98 -3.90 12.94
CA ASP A 328 -1.41 -4.46 14.17
C ASP A 328 -0.46 -3.47 14.84
N TYR A 329 0.39 -2.81 14.05
CA TYR A 329 1.29 -1.77 14.54
C TYR A 329 0.55 -0.53 15.06
N LEU A 330 -0.55 -0.12 14.44
CA LEU A 330 -1.39 0.96 14.96
C LEU A 330 -2.01 0.60 16.31
N GLU A 331 -2.39 -0.66 16.52
CA GLU A 331 -2.91 -1.12 17.81
C GLU A 331 -1.81 -1.17 18.87
N LYS A 332 -0.67 -1.81 18.57
CA LYS A 332 0.48 -1.94 19.47
C LYS A 332 1.06 -0.59 19.91
N SER A 333 1.10 0.39 19.01
CA SER A 333 1.60 1.75 19.32
C SER A 333 0.60 2.59 20.12
N GLY A 334 -0.64 2.13 20.30
CA GLY A 334 -1.72 2.90 20.92
C GLY A 334 -2.34 3.97 20.00
N ARG A 335 -1.82 4.13 18.77
CA ARG A 335 -2.34 5.09 17.78
C ARG A 335 -3.79 4.77 17.41
N ALA A 336 -4.16 3.50 17.27
CA ALA A 336 -5.55 3.12 17.02
C ALA A 336 -6.51 3.58 18.13
N ALA A 337 -6.10 3.49 19.40
CA ALA A 337 -6.90 3.96 20.53
C ALA A 337 -7.02 5.49 20.55
N GLU A 338 -5.96 6.21 20.17
CA GLU A 338 -6.00 7.66 19.98
C GLU A 338 -6.98 8.08 18.89
N LEU A 339 -6.89 7.45 17.71
CA LEU A 339 -7.79 7.72 16.58
C LEU A 339 -9.26 7.49 16.96
N LYS A 340 -9.57 6.43 17.70
CA LYS A 340 -10.92 6.18 18.22
C LYS A 340 -11.39 7.28 19.17
N ARG A 341 -10.52 7.78 20.07
CA ARG A 341 -10.84 8.94 20.94
C ARG A 341 -11.08 10.23 20.15
N MET A 342 -10.47 10.37 18.97
CA MET A 342 -10.71 11.47 18.03
C MET A 342 -12.01 11.29 17.22
N GLY A 343 -12.82 10.27 17.52
CA GLY A 343 -14.08 9.98 16.82
C GLY A 343 -13.89 9.33 15.45
N LYS A 344 -12.70 8.83 15.14
CA LYS A 344 -12.43 8.15 13.86
C LYS A 344 -12.97 6.73 13.90
N LYS A 345 -13.57 6.30 12.80
CA LYS A 345 -14.25 5.00 12.67
C LYS A 345 -13.76 4.19 11.47
N THR A 346 -13.33 4.88 10.42
CA THR A 346 -12.89 4.25 9.17
C THR A 346 -11.46 4.67 8.91
N TRP A 347 -10.56 3.71 8.71
CA TRP A 347 -9.27 4.02 8.09
C TRP A 347 -9.35 3.75 6.59
N VAL A 348 -8.64 4.55 5.81
CA VAL A 348 -8.39 4.26 4.40
C VAL A 348 -6.89 4.03 4.22
N PHE A 349 -6.54 2.88 3.66
CA PHE A 349 -5.19 2.54 3.26
C PHE A 349 -5.03 2.80 1.76
N GLU A 350 -3.93 3.44 1.34
CA GLU A 350 -3.51 3.52 -0.06
C GLU A 350 -1.99 3.36 -0.21
N ASN A 351 -1.53 2.83 -1.34
CA ASN A 351 -0.12 3.01 -1.73
C ASN A 351 0.21 4.50 -1.89
N ILE A 352 1.47 4.89 -1.69
CA ILE A 352 1.84 6.32 -1.66
C ILE A 352 1.50 7.05 -2.96
N GLU A 353 1.67 6.44 -4.13
CA GLU A 353 1.36 7.04 -5.43
C GLU A 353 -0.13 6.99 -5.81
N VAL A 354 -0.93 6.26 -5.04
CA VAL A 354 -2.35 6.07 -5.29
C VAL A 354 -3.08 7.16 -4.52
N VAL A 355 -3.68 8.15 -5.20
CA VAL A 355 -4.55 9.17 -4.59
C VAL A 355 -6.02 9.05 -5.05
N THR A 356 -6.99 9.00 -4.13
CA THR A 356 -8.43 8.97 -4.47
C THR A 356 -9.14 10.29 -4.15
N ASP A 357 -10.29 10.53 -4.80
CA ASP A 357 -11.28 11.50 -4.34
C ASP A 357 -11.88 11.00 -3.02
N LEU A 358 -11.41 11.56 -1.90
CA LEU A 358 -11.75 11.08 -0.55
C LEU A 358 -13.25 11.19 -0.26
N PRO A 359 -13.92 12.34 -0.49
CA PRO A 359 -15.38 12.43 -0.36
C PRO A 359 -16.10 11.37 -1.16
N LEU A 360 -15.87 11.27 -2.46
CA LEU A 360 -16.65 10.35 -3.27
C LEU A 360 -16.45 8.89 -2.82
N ALA A 361 -15.19 8.48 -2.62
CA ALA A 361 -14.87 7.12 -2.21
C ALA A 361 -15.42 6.78 -0.82
N MET A 362 -15.36 7.73 0.12
CA MET A 362 -15.97 7.57 1.45
C MET A 362 -17.50 7.46 1.37
N GLY A 363 -18.14 8.22 0.49
CA GLY A 363 -19.58 8.14 0.25
C GLY A 363 -19.99 6.79 -0.33
N ALA A 364 -19.25 6.28 -1.31
CA ALA A 364 -19.43 4.94 -1.85
C ALA A 364 -19.28 3.89 -0.75
N HIS A 365 -18.18 3.94 0.03
CA HIS A 365 -17.93 3.03 1.15
C HIS A 365 -19.10 3.05 2.17
N SER A 366 -19.50 4.23 2.65
CA SER A 366 -20.61 4.39 3.60
C SER A 366 -21.90 3.72 3.10
N LYS A 367 -22.22 3.88 1.81
CA LYS A 367 -23.43 3.32 1.21
C LYS A 367 -23.38 1.81 1.00
N THR A 368 -22.20 1.19 0.94
CA THR A 368 -22.09 -0.27 0.85
C THR A 368 -22.61 -0.97 2.11
N ARG A 369 -22.57 -0.30 3.26
CA ARG A 369 -22.86 -0.86 4.60
C ARG A 369 -22.02 -2.11 4.93
N LYS A 370 -20.87 -2.27 4.28
CA LYS A 370 -19.89 -3.32 4.58
C LYS A 370 -18.77 -2.75 5.46
N PRO A 371 -18.21 -3.55 6.38
CA PRO A 371 -17.09 -3.12 7.22
C PRO A 371 -15.80 -2.92 6.42
N VAL A 372 -15.70 -3.49 5.21
CA VAL A 372 -14.59 -3.29 4.27
C VAL A 372 -15.12 -2.93 2.89
N SER A 373 -14.45 -2.02 2.21
CA SER A 373 -14.64 -1.77 0.78
C SER A 373 -13.30 -1.59 0.10
N VAL A 374 -13.17 -2.13 -1.11
CA VAL A 374 -11.95 -2.03 -1.91
C VAL A 374 -12.26 -1.34 -3.22
N ILE A 375 -11.38 -0.43 -3.65
CA ILE A 375 -11.49 0.16 -4.98
C ILE A 375 -10.85 -0.78 -5.99
N LEU A 376 -11.64 -1.12 -7.01
CA LEU A 376 -11.27 -1.99 -8.11
C LEU A 376 -11.26 -1.18 -9.40
N VAL A 377 -10.23 -1.36 -10.20
CA VAL A 377 -10.05 -0.65 -11.46
C VAL A 377 -10.06 -1.64 -12.61
N PRO A 378 -10.47 -1.27 -13.83
CA PRO A 378 -10.40 -2.18 -14.97
C PRO A 378 -8.97 -2.72 -15.14
N GLN A 379 -8.86 -4.04 -15.30
CA GLN A 379 -7.57 -4.69 -15.57
C GLN A 379 -7.03 -4.21 -16.91
N LYS A 380 -5.72 -3.95 -16.97
CA LYS A 380 -5.00 -3.64 -18.20
C LYS A 380 -3.76 -4.51 -18.34
N GLU A 381 -3.24 -4.59 -19.57
CA GLU A 381 -1.96 -5.21 -19.83
C GLU A 381 -0.85 -4.53 -19.01
N GLY A 382 0.04 -5.31 -18.42
CA GLY A 382 1.17 -4.82 -17.60
C GLY A 382 0.84 -4.54 -16.12
N TYR A 383 -0.44 -4.57 -15.70
CA TYR A 383 -0.76 -4.56 -14.28
C TYR A 383 -0.32 -5.86 -13.62
N SER A 384 0.34 -5.74 -12.47
CA SER A 384 0.85 -6.87 -11.69
C SER A 384 0.62 -6.57 -10.21
N GLY A 385 -0.03 -7.48 -9.50
CA GLY A 385 -0.40 -7.31 -8.08
C GLY A 385 -1.63 -8.16 -7.73
N GLY A 386 -2.45 -7.68 -6.80
CA GLY A 386 -3.67 -8.38 -6.38
C GLY A 386 -4.81 -8.39 -7.41
N SER A 387 -5.53 -9.52 -7.47
CA SER A 387 -6.78 -9.68 -8.20
C SER A 387 -7.94 -9.98 -7.26
N PRO A 388 -9.15 -9.47 -7.55
CA PRO A 388 -10.34 -9.73 -6.76
C PRO A 388 -11.06 -11.01 -7.20
N PHE A 389 -11.46 -11.82 -6.23
CA PHE A 389 -12.25 -13.03 -6.43
C PHE A 389 -13.47 -13.03 -5.52
N LEU A 390 -14.51 -13.74 -5.93
CA LEU A 390 -15.65 -14.08 -5.10
C LEU A 390 -15.47 -15.50 -4.61
N VAL A 391 -15.36 -15.64 -3.30
CA VAL A 391 -15.14 -16.92 -2.62
C VAL A 391 -16.39 -17.27 -1.81
N PRO A 392 -16.90 -18.52 -1.91
CA PRO A 392 -18.05 -18.96 -1.13
C PRO A 392 -17.77 -18.84 0.37
N LYS A 393 -18.67 -18.17 1.10
CA LYS A 393 -18.59 -18.04 2.57
C LYS A 393 -20.00 -18.12 3.15
N GLY A 394 -20.30 -19.23 3.82
CA GLY A 394 -21.66 -19.54 4.28
C GLY A 394 -22.63 -19.68 3.10
N SER A 395 -23.78 -18.99 3.17
CA SER A 395 -24.80 -19.01 2.11
C SER A 395 -24.57 -18.00 0.98
N GLY A 396 -23.45 -17.27 0.99
CA GLY A 396 -23.15 -16.21 0.04
C GLY A 396 -21.73 -16.27 -0.51
N HIS A 397 -21.35 -15.22 -1.22
CA HIS A 397 -19.97 -15.00 -1.65
C HIS A 397 -19.40 -13.78 -0.94
N ASN A 398 -18.13 -13.86 -0.56
CA ASN A 398 -17.34 -12.73 -0.09
C ASN A 398 -16.34 -12.31 -1.16
N LEU A 399 -16.09 -11.01 -1.28
CA LEU A 399 -15.03 -10.50 -2.15
C LEU A 399 -13.70 -10.60 -1.41
N GLU A 400 -12.75 -11.28 -2.01
CA GLU A 400 -11.40 -11.47 -1.47
C GLU A 400 -10.33 -11.00 -2.45
N LEU A 401 -9.29 -10.38 -1.90
CA LEU A 401 -8.12 -9.92 -2.65
C LEU A 401 -6.99 -10.94 -2.52
N HIS A 402 -6.48 -11.38 -3.67
CA HIS A 402 -5.39 -12.35 -3.72
C HIS A 402 -4.26 -11.87 -4.64
N GLU A 403 -3.03 -11.82 -4.12
CA GLU A 403 -1.83 -11.46 -4.90
C GLU A 403 -1.57 -12.49 -6.00
N MET A 404 -1.53 -12.04 -7.27
CA MET A 404 -1.32 -12.92 -8.43
C MET A 404 -0.06 -13.79 -8.31
N SER A 405 1.02 -13.28 -7.69
CA SER A 405 2.27 -14.02 -7.55
C SER A 405 2.16 -15.25 -6.65
N ALA A 406 1.14 -15.31 -5.80
CA ALA A 406 0.89 -16.42 -4.89
C ALA A 406 -0.19 -17.39 -5.40
N LEU A 407 -0.75 -17.14 -6.60
CA LEU A 407 -1.85 -17.91 -7.16
C LEU A 407 -1.38 -18.91 -8.23
N PRO A 408 -2.13 -20.01 -8.44
CA PRO A 408 -1.95 -20.87 -9.60
C PRO A 408 -2.14 -20.09 -10.92
N LYS A 409 -1.39 -20.46 -11.96
CA LYS A 409 -1.42 -19.76 -13.27
C LYS A 409 -2.83 -19.60 -13.85
N ALA A 410 -3.70 -20.61 -13.67
CA ALA A 410 -5.09 -20.58 -14.14
C ALA A 410 -5.95 -19.45 -13.53
N PHE A 411 -5.55 -18.88 -12.39
CA PHE A 411 -6.23 -17.75 -11.74
C PHE A 411 -5.48 -16.42 -11.92
N ALA A 412 -4.21 -16.48 -12.34
CA ALA A 412 -3.39 -15.30 -12.58
C ALA A 412 -3.80 -14.52 -13.86
N GLU A 413 -4.67 -15.09 -14.70
CA GLU A 413 -5.09 -14.50 -15.98
C GLU A 413 -6.62 -14.39 -16.09
N GLY A 414 -7.09 -13.45 -16.94
CA GLY A 414 -8.50 -13.30 -17.32
C GLY A 414 -9.38 -12.53 -16.33
N ASN A 415 -8.80 -11.74 -15.41
CA ASN A 415 -9.57 -10.90 -14.50
C ASN A 415 -10.03 -9.60 -15.20
N GLU A 416 -11.30 -9.22 -15.05
CA GLU A 416 -11.81 -7.93 -15.57
C GLU A 416 -11.35 -6.74 -14.73
N PHE A 417 -11.08 -6.99 -13.44
CA PHE A 417 -10.74 -5.96 -12.46
C PHE A 417 -9.41 -6.26 -11.76
N PHE A 418 -8.76 -5.19 -11.33
CA PHE A 418 -7.50 -5.16 -10.61
C PHE A 418 -7.68 -4.45 -9.26
N ASN A 419 -6.95 -4.90 -8.22
CA ASN A 419 -6.96 -4.26 -6.91
C ASN A 419 -6.10 -2.98 -6.90
N SER A 420 -6.69 -1.79 -6.71
CA SER A 420 -5.90 -0.55 -6.64
C SER A 420 -5.05 -0.44 -5.35
N ASN A 421 -5.31 -1.32 -4.38
CA ASN A 421 -4.82 -1.24 -3.01
C ASN A 421 -5.33 0.01 -2.26
N THR A 422 -6.48 0.57 -2.68
CA THR A 422 -7.26 1.53 -1.88
C THR A 422 -8.31 0.75 -1.11
N ILE A 423 -8.16 0.69 0.22
CA ILE A 423 -8.98 -0.14 1.10
C ILE A 423 -9.55 0.74 2.19
N PHE A 424 -10.88 0.85 2.24
CA PHE A 424 -11.61 1.41 3.35
C PHE A 424 -12.00 0.27 4.28
N GLN A 425 -11.74 0.41 5.58
CA GLN A 425 -12.27 -0.54 6.55
C GLN A 425 -12.51 0.13 7.91
N SER A 426 -13.34 -0.50 8.72
CA SER A 426 -13.54 -0.09 10.10
C SER A 426 -12.26 -0.21 10.92
N LEU A 427 -12.02 0.77 11.79
CA LEU A 427 -10.99 0.74 12.83
C LEU A 427 -11.28 -0.30 13.94
N GLU A 428 -12.50 -0.80 14.01
CA GLU A 428 -12.92 -1.86 14.94
C GLU A 428 -12.58 -3.26 14.46
N LEU A 429 -12.26 -3.44 13.17
CA LEU A 429 -11.81 -4.75 12.69
C LEU A 429 -10.44 -5.09 13.27
N PRO A 430 -10.24 -6.35 13.69
CA PRO A 430 -8.93 -6.83 14.10
C PRO A 430 -7.96 -6.80 12.90
N PRO A 431 -6.64 -6.75 13.16
CA PRO A 431 -5.64 -6.90 12.12
C PRO A 431 -5.78 -8.27 11.43
N PRO A 432 -5.44 -8.36 10.12
CA PRO A 432 -5.50 -9.63 9.40
C PRO A 432 -4.54 -10.65 10.04
N SER A 433 -5.00 -11.88 10.16
CA SER A 433 -4.24 -12.97 10.80
C SER A 433 -3.37 -13.77 9.81
N ASN A 434 -3.59 -13.57 8.51
CA ASN A 434 -2.97 -14.36 7.45
C ASN A 434 -1.49 -13.99 7.23
N ILE A 435 -0.61 -14.97 7.31
CA ILE A 435 0.81 -14.82 6.97
C ILE A 435 1.07 -15.42 5.60
N GLY A 436 1.49 -14.59 4.65
CA GLY A 436 1.96 -15.04 3.34
C GLY A 436 3.48 -15.10 3.24
N PHE A 437 3.95 -15.77 2.18
CA PHE A 437 5.36 -15.89 1.84
C PHE A 437 5.58 -15.53 0.37
N GLU A 438 6.67 -14.82 0.07
CA GLU A 438 7.06 -14.45 -1.30
C GLU A 438 8.45 -14.98 -1.62
N VAL A 439 8.57 -15.78 -2.70
CA VAL A 439 9.86 -16.28 -3.18
C VAL A 439 10.60 -15.19 -3.96
N LYS A 440 11.87 -15.02 -3.65
CA LYS A 440 12.82 -14.11 -4.32
C LYS A 440 14.12 -14.84 -4.63
N THR A 441 14.93 -14.24 -5.49
CA THR A 441 16.33 -14.63 -5.69
C THR A 441 17.22 -13.59 -5.00
N PHE A 442 18.22 -14.02 -4.25
CA PHE A 442 19.23 -13.16 -3.63
C PHE A 442 20.60 -13.83 -3.76
N ASN A 443 21.57 -13.19 -4.41
CA ASN A 443 22.89 -13.77 -4.71
C ASN A 443 22.80 -15.19 -5.34
N GLY A 444 21.94 -15.35 -6.34
CA GLY A 444 21.76 -16.63 -7.05
C GLY A 444 20.97 -17.71 -6.31
N ARG A 445 20.77 -17.62 -4.98
CA ARG A 445 19.93 -18.56 -4.20
C ARG A 445 18.49 -18.10 -4.10
N LYS A 446 17.58 -19.04 -3.91
CA LYS A 446 16.16 -18.76 -3.63
C LYS A 446 15.95 -18.52 -2.15
N VAL A 447 15.36 -17.37 -1.84
CA VAL A 447 14.99 -16.96 -0.49
C VAL A 447 13.50 -16.66 -0.43
N VAL A 448 12.92 -16.75 0.76
CA VAL A 448 11.51 -16.53 1.03
C VAL A 448 11.38 -15.36 2.00
N ARG A 449 10.53 -14.39 1.68
CA ARG A 449 10.22 -13.26 2.55
C ARG A 449 8.82 -13.43 3.13
N VAL A 450 8.63 -13.01 4.38
CA VAL A 450 7.29 -12.86 4.95
C VAL A 450 6.58 -11.73 4.22
N LYS A 451 5.31 -11.93 3.88
CA LYS A 451 4.49 -10.93 3.19
C LYS A 451 3.01 -11.02 3.60
N MET A 452 2.55 -9.99 4.25
CA MET A 452 1.18 -9.69 4.62
C MET A 452 0.73 -8.48 3.81
N ASN A 453 -0.36 -8.64 3.07
CA ASN A 453 -0.89 -7.62 2.18
C ASN A 453 -2.00 -6.87 2.89
N ALA A 454 -2.16 -5.57 2.60
CA ALA A 454 -3.27 -4.79 3.14
C ALA A 454 -4.64 -5.42 2.79
N GLY A 455 -4.72 -6.07 1.62
CA GLY A 455 -5.90 -6.81 1.16
C GLY A 455 -6.25 -8.06 1.97
N ASP A 456 -5.36 -8.59 2.83
CA ASP A 456 -5.65 -9.81 3.59
C ASP A 456 -6.82 -9.63 4.58
N VAL A 457 -7.18 -8.38 4.95
CA VAL A 457 -8.41 -8.09 5.72
C VAL A 457 -9.69 -8.60 5.03
N THR A 458 -9.67 -8.69 3.70
CA THR A 458 -10.83 -9.11 2.91
C THR A 458 -11.12 -10.61 3.03
N LEU A 459 -10.14 -11.41 3.46
CA LEU A 459 -10.30 -12.85 3.66
C LEU A 459 -11.27 -13.14 4.82
N ASP A 460 -11.21 -12.31 5.85
CA ASP A 460 -11.99 -12.52 7.08
C ASP A 460 -13.29 -11.71 7.07
N ALA A 461 -13.23 -10.44 6.63
CA ALA A 461 -14.33 -9.51 6.76
C ALA A 461 -15.22 -9.42 5.50
N PRO A 462 -16.55 -9.26 5.67
CA PRO A 462 -17.45 -8.97 4.56
C PRO A 462 -17.01 -7.73 3.78
N THR A 463 -16.74 -7.91 2.49
CA THR A 463 -16.12 -6.88 1.65
C THR A 463 -17.00 -6.51 0.46
N ALA A 464 -17.07 -5.21 0.13
CA ALA A 464 -17.67 -4.72 -1.10
C ALA A 464 -16.60 -4.24 -2.09
N GLY A 465 -16.81 -4.51 -3.39
CA GLY A 465 -16.03 -3.91 -4.48
C GLY A 465 -16.67 -2.60 -4.93
N ILE A 466 -15.86 -1.54 -5.08
CA ILE A 466 -16.24 -0.27 -5.69
C ILE A 466 -15.43 -0.14 -6.97
N GLY A 467 -16.09 -0.16 -8.13
CA GLY A 467 -15.46 -0.01 -9.42
C GLY A 467 -15.07 1.43 -9.73
N GLY A 468 -13.94 1.59 -10.39
CA GLY A 468 -13.49 2.85 -10.93
C GLY A 468 -12.74 3.74 -9.95
N ARG A 469 -12.05 4.72 -10.53
CA ARG A 469 -11.36 5.80 -9.84
C ARG A 469 -11.63 7.04 -10.68
N ILE A 470 -12.07 8.14 -10.07
CA ILE A 470 -12.39 9.34 -10.85
C ILE A 470 -11.13 9.80 -11.60
N GLY A 471 -11.26 9.97 -12.92
CA GLY A 471 -10.41 10.81 -13.76
C GLY A 471 -9.04 10.25 -14.17
N VAL A 472 -8.53 9.19 -13.55
CA VAL A 472 -7.21 8.63 -13.90
C VAL A 472 -7.26 7.11 -13.93
N GLU A 473 -6.64 6.55 -14.96
CA GLU A 473 -6.41 5.11 -15.05
C GLU A 473 -5.55 4.66 -13.85
N TYR A 474 -5.67 3.41 -13.42
CA TYR A 474 -4.83 2.94 -12.34
C TYR A 474 -3.36 2.97 -12.76
N GLU A 475 -2.57 3.74 -12.05
CA GLU A 475 -1.17 3.87 -12.37
C GLU A 475 -0.38 3.47 -11.14
N ASN A 476 -0.02 2.19 -11.14
CA ASN A 476 1.07 1.75 -10.30
C ASN A 476 2.33 2.35 -10.92
N PHE A 477 2.67 3.62 -10.68
CA PHE A 477 3.81 4.30 -11.32
C PHE A 477 5.13 3.52 -11.09
N LYS A 478 5.41 2.54 -11.96
CA LYS A 478 6.46 1.53 -11.81
C LYS A 478 7.78 2.02 -12.36
N ASN A 479 7.79 2.99 -13.25
CA ASN A 479 9.01 3.50 -13.84
C ASN A 479 8.79 4.95 -14.24
N TYR A 480 9.87 5.67 -14.53
CA TYR A 480 9.75 7.08 -14.87
C TYR A 480 8.96 7.35 -16.15
N LYS A 481 8.92 6.38 -17.08
CA LYS A 481 8.10 6.49 -18.29
C LYS A 481 6.61 6.60 -17.92
N GLU A 482 6.14 5.80 -16.97
CA GLU A 482 4.77 5.86 -16.47
C GLU A 482 4.49 7.18 -15.73
N PHE A 483 5.46 7.70 -14.95
CA PHE A 483 5.33 9.04 -14.33
C PHE A 483 5.08 10.12 -15.37
N GLY A 484 5.84 10.16 -16.47
CA GLY A 484 5.66 11.20 -17.48
C GLY A 484 4.56 10.95 -18.52
N GLN A 485 3.94 9.76 -18.58
CA GLN A 485 2.82 9.54 -19.49
C GLN A 485 1.53 10.15 -18.93
N ASN A 486 1.32 10.04 -17.62
CA ASN A 486 0.00 10.25 -17.05
C ASN A 486 -0.01 11.09 -15.77
N GLY A 487 1.15 11.36 -15.15
CA GLY A 487 1.20 12.13 -13.91
C GLY A 487 0.65 13.54 -14.02
N SER A 488 0.74 14.18 -15.19
CA SER A 488 0.13 15.49 -15.45
C SER A 488 -1.40 15.41 -15.45
N LYS A 489 -1.97 14.39 -16.11
CA LYS A 489 -3.42 14.13 -16.10
C LYS A 489 -3.94 13.88 -14.68
N LEU A 490 -3.15 13.18 -13.85
CA LEU A 490 -3.46 13.00 -12.43
C LEU A 490 -3.51 14.33 -11.69
N ILE A 491 -2.51 15.19 -11.88
CA ILE A 491 -2.47 16.51 -11.23
C ILE A 491 -3.67 17.36 -11.66
N ASP A 492 -3.99 17.39 -12.96
CA ASP A 492 -5.12 18.18 -13.48
C ASP A 492 -6.45 17.67 -12.94
N THR A 493 -6.63 16.35 -12.87
CA THR A 493 -7.82 15.74 -12.22
C THR A 493 -7.95 16.20 -10.76
N PHE A 494 -6.85 16.23 -10.00
CA PHE A 494 -6.89 16.65 -8.61
C PHE A 494 -7.08 18.16 -8.45
N ARG A 495 -6.61 18.98 -9.40
CA ARG A 495 -6.93 20.40 -9.44
C ARG A 495 -8.42 20.63 -9.59
N ASP A 496 -9.08 19.90 -10.49
CA ASP A 496 -10.53 19.99 -10.67
C ASP A 496 -11.29 19.53 -9.41
N ILE A 497 -10.86 18.44 -8.79
CA ILE A 497 -11.41 17.95 -7.51
C ILE A 497 -11.24 19.00 -6.41
N TRP A 498 -10.06 19.60 -6.27
CA TRP A 498 -9.81 20.62 -5.26
C TRP A 498 -10.61 21.89 -5.53
N ALA A 499 -10.69 22.35 -6.78
CA ALA A 499 -11.52 23.48 -7.19
C ALA A 499 -12.98 23.26 -6.75
N ARG A 500 -13.54 22.09 -7.08
CA ARG A 500 -14.87 21.68 -6.63
C ARG A 500 -15.00 21.72 -5.10
N ASP A 501 -13.99 21.27 -4.37
CA ASP A 501 -14.09 21.10 -2.93
C ASP A 501 -13.84 22.40 -2.13
N VAL A 502 -13.06 23.34 -2.66
CA VAL A 502 -12.84 24.69 -2.07
C VAL A 502 -13.86 25.73 -2.53
N ALA A 503 -14.63 25.47 -3.60
CA ALA A 503 -15.67 26.37 -4.09
C ALA A 503 -16.87 26.51 -3.14
N VAL A 504 -17.14 25.49 -2.30
CA VAL A 504 -18.37 25.37 -1.50
C VAL A 504 -18.19 25.79 -0.02
N ALA A 505 -17.04 26.35 0.36
CA ALA A 505 -16.83 26.85 1.71
C ALA A 505 -17.51 28.22 1.89
N HIS A 506 -18.71 28.21 2.47
CA HIS A 506 -19.44 29.39 2.94
C HIS A 506 -19.60 29.33 4.45
#